data_AF-A0A3D4E4K0-F1
#
_entry.id   AF-A0A3D4E4K0-F1
#
_cell.length_a   1.000
_cell.length_b   1.000
_cell.length_c   1.000
_cell.angle_alpha   90.00
_cell.angle_beta   90.00
_cell.angle_gamma   90.00
#
_symmetry.space_group_name_H-M   'P 1'
#
loop_
_entity.id
_entity.type
_entity.pdbx_description
1 polymer ?
#
loop_
_entity_poly.entity_id
_entity_poly.type
_entity_poly.pdbx_seq_one_letter_code
_entity_poly.pdbx_strand_id
1 'polypeptide(L)' 'NVQVQINTAADGYSPLEVEQRITFPVETVLAGITKLDYTRSLSRYGLSQVTVVFE' A
#
# COMPACT_ATOMS: atom_id res chain seq x y z
N ASN A 1 17.61 -3.18 7.12
CA ASN A 1 16.47 -2.23 7.10
C ASN A 1 16.30 -1.70 5.67
N VAL A 2 15.73 -2.56 4.81
CA VAL A 2 15.40 -2.21 3.43
C VAL A 2 13.92 -1.86 3.43
N GLN A 3 13.59 -0.65 2.99
CA GLN A 3 12.20 -0.17 2.92
C GLN A 3 11.89 0.27 1.49
N VAL A 4 10.73 -0.16 1.00
CA VAL A 4 10.20 0.23 -0.31
C VAL A 4 8.86 0.90 -0.10
N GLN A 5 8.67 2.06 -0.71
CA GLN A 5 7.44 2.82 -0.62
C GLN A 5 6.77 2.88 -1.99
N ILE A 6 5.50 2.50 -2.03
CA ILE A 6 4.65 2.47 -3.22
C ILE A 6 3.62 3.58 -3.03
N ASN A 7 3.69 4.61 -3.88
CA ASN A 7 2.72 5.70 -3.90
C ASN A 7 1.87 5.57 -5.15
N THR A 8 0.54 5.59 -4.98
CA THR A 8 -0.41 5.53 -6.08
C THR A 8 -1.35 6.72 -6.00
N ALA A 9 -1.37 7.53 -7.07
CA ALA A 9 -2.35 8.59 -7.22
C ALA A 9 -3.73 7.99 -7.53
N ALA A 10 -4.77 8.55 -6.93
CA ALA A 10 -6.13 8.03 -6.94
C ALA A 10 -7.16 9.17 -6.99
N ASP A 11 -6.94 10.13 -7.89
CA ASP A 11 -7.72 11.36 -7.95
C ASP A 11 -9.22 11.08 -8.05
N GLY A 12 -10.00 11.81 -7.25
CA GLY A 12 -11.45 11.65 -7.18
C GLY A 12 -11.95 10.49 -6.31
N TYR A 13 -11.08 9.63 -5.78
CA TYR A 13 -11.48 8.60 -4.82
C TYR A 13 -11.50 9.12 -3.39
N SER A 14 -12.55 8.76 -2.67
CA SER A 14 -12.62 8.89 -1.21
C SER A 14 -11.61 7.96 -0.52
N PRO A 15 -11.20 8.23 0.73
CA PRO A 15 -10.26 7.36 1.44
C PRO A 15 -10.69 5.88 1.48
N LEU A 16 -11.99 5.61 1.62
CA LEU A 16 -12.54 4.25 1.61
C LEU A 16 -12.39 3.58 0.24
N GLU A 17 -12.66 4.31 -0.85
CA GLU A 17 -12.49 3.79 -2.21
C GLU A 17 -11.02 3.53 -2.53
N VAL A 18 -10.12 4.41 -2.11
CA VAL A 18 -8.66 4.20 -2.21
C VAL A 18 -8.26 2.92 -1.48
N GLU A 19 -8.75 2.75 -0.25
CA GLU A 19 -8.42 1.57 0.56
C GLU A 19 -8.90 0.29 -0.12
N GLN A 20 -10.18 0.23 -0.49
CA GLN A 20 -10.79 -0.96 -1.07
C GLN A 20 -10.28 -1.31 -2.48
N ARG A 21 -10.06 -0.29 -3.33
CA ARG A 21 -9.77 -0.50 -4.76
C ARG A 21 -8.28 -0.51 -5.09
N ILE A 22 -7.43 0.05 -4.23
CA ILE A 22 -6.00 0.21 -4.48
C ILE A 22 -5.19 -0.43 -3.37
N THR A 23 -5.32 0.07 -2.13
CA THR A 23 -4.45 -0.34 -1.01
C THR A 23 -4.59 -1.84 -0.72
N PHE A 24 -5.82 -2.35 -0.54
CA PHE A 24 -6.07 -3.76 -0.25
C PHE A 24 -5.54 -4.72 -1.32
N PRO A 25 -5.83 -4.52 -2.62
CA PRO A 25 -5.24 -5.34 -3.68
C PRO A 25 -3.71 -5.31 -3.70
N VAL A 26 -3.10 -4.14 -3.49
CA VAL A 26 -1.63 -4.00 -3.44
C VAL A 26 -1.05 -4.82 -2.29
N GLU A 27 -1.59 -4.67 -1.08
CA GLU A 27 -1.15 -5.45 0.09
C GLU A 27 -1.33 -6.96 -0.11
N THR A 28 -2.45 -7.37 -0.71
CA THR A 28 -2.75 -8.78 -0.98
C THR A 28 -1.71 -9.41 -1.90
N VAL A 29 -1.25 -8.70 -2.93
CA VAL A 29 -0.21 -9.19 -3.85
C VAL A 29 1.15 -9.21 -3.15
N LEU A 30 1.44 -8.25 -2.27
CA LEU A 30 2.72 -8.17 -1.54
C LEU A 30 2.87 -9.25 -0.48
N ALA A 31 1.78 -9.80 0.07
CA ALA A 31 1.80 -10.79 1.14
C ALA A 31 2.57 -12.09 0.81
N GLY A 32 2.85 -12.37 -0.47
CA GLY A 32 3.61 -13.55 -0.91
C GLY A 32 5.11 -13.34 -1.10
N ILE A 33 5.65 -12.15 -0.81
CA ILE A 33 7.04 -11.82 -1.12
C ILE A 33 8.00 -12.37 -0.05
N THR A 34 9.06 -13.06 -0.49
CA THR A 34 10.09 -13.59 0.41
C THR A 34 10.86 -12.45 1.10
N LYS A 35 11.20 -12.64 2.39
CA LYS A 35 11.88 -11.65 3.25
C LYS A 35 11.06 -10.43 3.63
N LEU A 36 9.75 -10.44 3.36
CA LEU A 36 8.84 -9.43 3.89
C LEU A 36 8.75 -9.58 5.41
N ASP A 37 9.05 -8.50 6.14
CA ASP A 37 8.87 -8.42 7.59
C ASP A 37 7.44 -7.95 7.89
N TYR A 38 7.09 -6.73 7.46
CA TYR A 38 5.74 -6.20 7.57
C TYR A 38 5.42 -5.15 6.50
N THR A 39 4.14 -4.88 6.35
CA THR A 39 3.61 -3.77 5.55
C THR A 39 2.91 -2.74 6.43
N ARG A 40 2.94 -1.48 6.00
CA ARG A 40 2.16 -0.40 6.59
C ARG A 40 1.57 0.44 5.47
N SER A 41 0.29 0.76 5.54
CA SER A 41 -0.37 1.58 4.54
C SER A 41 -1.07 2.80 5.10
N LEU A 42 -1.36 3.73 4.20
CA LEU A 42 -2.08 4.97 4.44
C LEU A 42 -2.94 5.27 3.20
N SER A 43 -4.25 5.36 3.41
CA SER A 43 -5.22 5.78 2.38
C SER A 43 -5.73 7.18 2.73
N ARG A 44 -5.60 8.11 1.79
CA ARG A 44 -6.12 9.49 1.88
C ARG A 44 -6.83 9.85 0.59
N TYR A 45 -7.59 10.96 0.61
CA TYR A 45 -8.20 11.49 -0.61
C TYR A 45 -7.15 11.63 -1.71
N GLY A 46 -7.38 10.97 -2.85
CA GLY A 46 -6.46 11.07 -3.98
C GLY A 46 -5.16 10.26 -3.85
N LEU A 47 -4.91 9.55 -2.75
CA LEU A 47 -3.59 8.94 -2.50
C LEU A 47 -3.66 7.62 -1.71
N SER A 48 -3.07 6.57 -2.28
CA SER A 48 -2.66 5.37 -1.57
C SER A 48 -1.15 5.38 -1.37
N GLN A 49 -0.69 5.07 -0.16
CA GLN A 49 0.71 4.87 0.17
C GLN A 49 0.85 3.53 0.89
N VAL A 50 1.71 2.65 0.38
CA VAL A 50 2.05 1.36 0.99
C VAL A 50 3.56 1.31 1.19
N THR A 51 3.98 1.13 2.43
CA THR A 51 5.38 0.94 2.82
C THR A 51 5.60 -0.52 3.14
N VAL A 52 6.63 -1.10 2.53
CA VAL A 52 7.03 -2.50 2.64
C VAL A 52 8.40 -2.54 3.29
N VAL A 53 8.53 -3.31 4.38
CA VAL A 53 9.78 -3.44 5.13
C VAL A 53 10.28 -4.87 5.00
N PHE A 54 11.58 -5.00 4.70
CA PHE A 54 12.27 -6.29 4.56
C PHE A 54 13.33 -6.47 5.65
N GLU A 55 13.55 -7.73 6.06
CA GLU A 55 14.66 -8.15 6.93
C GLU A 55 16.03 -7.85 6.29
#